data_AF-A0AAU2CJN0-F1
#
_entry.id   AF-A0AAU2CJN0-F1
#
_cell.length_a   1.000
_cell.length_b   1.000
_cell.length_c   1.000
_cell.angle_alpha   90.00
_cell.angle_beta   90.00
_cell.angle_gamma   90.00
#
_symmetry.space_group_name_H-M   'P 1'
#
loop_
_entity.id
_entity.type
_entity.pdbx_description
1 polymer ?
#
loop_
_entity_poly.entity_id
_entity_poly.type
_entity_poly.pdbx_seq_one_letter_code
_entity_poly.pdbx_strand_id
1 'polypeptide(L)'
;MNTATSEGSRWKEAWLAIHHDGSVSLAAAVGGHPAREAEQGRFGGHEIESYAIECAVADLMALLRATAEATGNDEYDLRVGIEWAGSEPLTILTKDQMGFTYADTSTPLHRFTPVATTVNAVEPDLDYFWHVHDLAQDCVNQGGVSYVHLIRPPERDN
;
A
#
# COMPACT_ATOMS: atom_id res chain seq x y z
N MET A 1 13.80 14.55 -5.65
CA MET A 1 15.00 14.46 -4.80
C MET A 1 14.56 13.92 -3.46
N ASN A 2 15.11 12.78 -3.01
CA ASN A 2 14.78 12.20 -1.72
C ASN A 2 15.48 12.99 -0.60
N THR A 3 14.72 13.49 0.37
CA THR A 3 15.22 14.30 1.50
C THR A 3 15.37 13.49 2.80
N ALA A 4 15.02 12.20 2.79
CA ALA A 4 15.09 11.29 3.93
C ALA A 4 16.51 10.69 4.12
N THR A 5 17.55 11.52 4.13
CA THR A 5 18.94 11.05 4.15
C THR A 5 19.43 10.60 5.53
N SER A 6 18.71 10.94 6.61
CA SER A 6 19.06 10.55 7.98
C SER A 6 18.43 9.21 8.38
N GLU A 7 19.08 8.47 9.29
CA GLU A 7 18.61 7.17 9.78
C GLU A 7 17.21 7.24 10.45
N GLY A 8 16.92 8.36 11.14
CA GLY A 8 15.61 8.64 11.74
C GLY A 8 14.51 8.97 10.73
N SER A 9 14.87 9.32 9.48
CA SER A 9 13.93 9.68 8.43
C SER A 9 13.76 8.62 7.34
N ARG A 10 14.57 7.55 7.32
CA ARG A 10 14.54 6.54 6.24
C ARG A 10 13.14 5.98 5.96
N TRP A 11 12.29 5.83 6.97
CA TRP A 11 10.91 5.39 6.78
C TRP A 11 10.03 6.36 5.97
N LYS A 12 10.53 7.55 5.65
CA LYS A 12 9.89 8.58 4.80
C LYS A 12 10.48 8.64 3.39
N GLU A 13 11.34 7.71 3.02
CA GLU A 13 11.94 7.69 1.71
C GLU A 13 10.92 7.32 0.63
N ALA A 14 11.03 7.98 -0.51
CA ALA A 14 10.24 7.68 -1.70
C ALA A 14 11.07 7.96 -2.96
N TRP A 15 10.81 7.18 -4.00
CA TRP A 15 11.45 7.28 -5.31
C TRP A 15 10.42 7.12 -6.41
N LEU A 16 10.67 7.82 -7.51
CA LEU A 16 9.92 7.70 -8.74
C LEU A 16 10.92 7.50 -9.88
N ALA A 17 10.61 6.59 -10.79
CA ALA A 17 11.35 6.38 -12.03
C ALA A 17 10.38 6.30 -13.21
N ILE A 18 10.77 6.90 -14.32
CA ILE A 18 10.11 6.74 -15.62
C ILE A 18 11.10 5.95 -16.49
N HIS A 19 10.65 4.83 -17.02
CA HIS A 19 11.47 3.92 -17.79
C HIS A 19 11.39 4.22 -19.29
N HIS A 20 12.34 3.70 -20.06
CA HIS A 20 12.40 3.94 -21.50
C HIS A 20 11.23 3.34 -22.29
N ASP A 21 10.58 2.31 -21.74
CA ASP A 21 9.39 1.68 -22.31
C ASP A 21 8.08 2.42 -21.95
N GLY A 22 8.18 3.55 -21.24
CA GLY A 22 7.03 4.35 -20.82
C GLY A 22 6.40 3.89 -19.50
N SER A 23 6.88 2.80 -18.90
CA SER A 23 6.42 2.39 -17.57
C SER A 23 6.91 3.36 -16.48
N VAL A 24 6.15 3.44 -15.39
CA VAL A 24 6.48 4.28 -14.23
C VAL A 24 6.57 3.39 -12.99
N SER A 25 7.57 3.62 -12.15
CA SER A 25 7.69 2.96 -10.86
C SER A 25 7.72 3.97 -9.73
N LEU A 26 6.84 3.79 -8.75
CA LEU A 26 6.85 4.49 -7.47
C LEU A 26 7.25 3.49 -6.38
N ALA A 27 8.19 3.88 -5.52
CA ALA A 27 8.56 3.11 -4.35
C ALA A 27 8.59 4.03 -3.13
N ALA A 28 8.12 3.55 -1.99
CA ALA A 28 8.18 4.26 -0.72
C ALA A 28 8.41 3.27 0.43
N ALA A 29 9.06 3.72 1.51
CA ALA A 29 9.12 2.92 2.72
C ALA A 29 7.75 2.85 3.39
N VAL A 30 7.30 1.63 3.70
CA VAL A 30 6.01 1.35 4.35
C VAL A 30 6.14 0.69 5.73
N GLY A 31 7.38 0.35 6.13
CA GLY A 31 7.69 -0.27 7.43
C GLY A 31 8.76 0.50 8.19
N GLY A 32 9.06 0.05 9.41
CA GLY A 32 10.15 0.61 10.20
C GLY A 32 9.92 2.06 10.68
N HIS A 33 8.68 2.53 10.71
CA HIS A 33 8.33 3.86 11.23
C HIS A 33 8.11 3.82 12.75
N PRO A 34 8.12 4.97 13.45
CA PRO A 34 7.76 5.02 14.86
C PRO A 34 6.34 4.50 15.08
N ALA A 35 6.13 3.70 16.13
CA ALA A 35 4.79 3.34 16.54
C ALA A 35 4.03 4.60 16.98
N ARG A 36 2.73 4.65 16.71
CA ARG A 36 1.88 5.75 17.17
C ARG A 36 1.78 5.79 18.69
N GLU A 37 1.91 4.63 19.33
CA GLU A 37 1.90 4.47 20.78
C GLU A 37 3.33 4.61 21.31
N ALA A 38 3.56 5.63 22.14
CA ALA A 38 4.88 5.97 22.65
C ALA A 38 5.57 4.80 23.40
N GLU A 39 4.79 3.89 23.97
CA GLU A 39 5.28 2.72 24.71
C GLU A 39 5.74 1.56 23.80
N GLN A 40 5.21 1.47 22.56
CA GLN A 40 5.61 0.44 21.58
C GLN A 40 6.94 0.77 20.87
N GLY A 41 7.40 2.02 20.95
CA GLY A 41 8.68 2.42 20.37
C GLY A 41 8.65 2.51 18.84
N ARG A 42 9.48 1.74 18.15
CA ARG A 42 9.63 1.77 16.68
C ARG A 42 9.43 0.37 16.13
N PHE A 43 8.64 0.25 15.08
CA PHE A 43 8.46 -1.01 14.37
C PHE A 43 9.76 -1.46 13.70
N GLY A 44 9.93 -2.77 13.57
CA GLY A 44 10.95 -3.37 12.73
C GLY A 44 10.74 -3.01 11.25
N GLY A 45 11.80 -3.07 10.44
CA GLY A 45 11.67 -2.85 9.00
C GLY A 45 10.78 -3.89 8.30
N HIS A 46 10.65 -5.09 8.90
CA HIS A 46 9.81 -6.18 8.41
C HIS A 46 8.34 -6.08 8.87
N GLU A 47 8.04 -5.17 9.80
CA GLU A 47 6.70 -4.95 10.33
C GLU A 47 6.04 -3.80 9.56
N ILE A 48 4.88 -4.09 8.98
CA ILE A 48 4.15 -3.17 8.11
C ILE A 48 2.71 -3.10 8.61
N GLU A 49 2.25 -1.93 9.02
CA GLU A 49 0.84 -1.77 9.36
C GLU A 49 -0.02 -1.83 8.09
N SER A 50 -1.16 -2.52 8.15
CA SER A 50 -2.06 -2.71 7.00
C SER A 50 -2.49 -1.37 6.41
N TYR A 51 -2.72 -0.36 7.25
CA TYR A 51 -3.10 0.97 6.79
C TYR A 51 -2.00 1.64 5.94
N ALA A 52 -0.72 1.32 6.16
CA ALA A 52 0.36 1.89 5.35
C ALA A 52 0.28 1.36 3.91
N ILE A 53 -0.11 0.09 3.75
CA ILE A 53 -0.41 -0.53 2.45
C ILE A 53 -1.64 0.13 1.84
N GLU A 54 -2.72 0.29 2.62
CA GLU A 54 -3.95 0.96 2.16
C GLU A 54 -3.67 2.38 1.67
N CYS A 55 -2.91 3.19 2.43
CA CYS A 55 -2.52 4.54 2.02
C CYS A 55 -1.68 4.52 0.74
N ALA A 56 -0.69 3.63 0.64
CA ALA A 56 0.16 3.53 -0.55
C ALA A 56 -0.66 3.17 -1.80
N VAL A 57 -1.63 2.26 -1.68
CA VAL A 57 -2.54 1.91 -2.77
C VAL A 57 -3.46 3.07 -3.12
N ALA A 58 -4.06 3.73 -2.13
CA ALA A 58 -4.93 4.88 -2.36
C ALA A 58 -4.18 6.04 -3.04
N ASP A 59 -2.97 6.36 -2.60
CA ASP A 59 -2.14 7.41 -3.19
C ASP A 59 -1.72 7.06 -4.62
N LEU A 60 -1.35 5.80 -4.89
CA LEU A 60 -1.02 5.33 -6.24
C LEU A 60 -2.23 5.44 -7.18
N MET A 61 -3.40 5.00 -6.75
CA MET A 61 -4.63 5.05 -7.54
C MET A 61 -5.06 6.50 -7.78
N ALA A 62 -5.01 7.36 -6.76
CA ALA A 62 -5.28 8.79 -6.93
C ALA A 62 -4.34 9.44 -7.95
N LEU A 63 -3.03 9.12 -7.89
CA LEU A 63 -2.05 9.60 -8.85
C LEU A 63 -2.33 9.10 -10.27
N LEU A 64 -2.72 7.83 -10.41
CA LEU A 64 -3.09 7.24 -11.69
C LEU A 64 -4.27 7.95 -12.32
N ARG A 65 -5.33 8.21 -11.55
CA ARG A 65 -6.52 8.91 -12.04
C ARG A 65 -6.20 10.35 -12.46
N ALA A 66 -5.43 11.08 -11.65
CA ALA A 66 -4.97 12.41 -12.03
C ALA A 66 -4.09 12.40 -13.30
N THR A 67 -3.31 11.34 -13.51
CA THR A 67 -2.48 11.17 -14.71
C THR A 67 -3.33 10.84 -15.94
N ALA A 68 -4.34 9.99 -15.79
CA ALA A 68 -5.31 9.67 -16.82
C ALA A 68 -6.03 10.92 -17.32
N GLU A 69 -6.55 11.74 -16.40
CA GLU A 69 -7.18 13.02 -16.71
C GLU A 69 -6.24 13.98 -17.46
N ALA A 70 -4.97 14.03 -17.07
CA ALA A 70 -3.99 14.92 -17.70
C ALA A 70 -3.50 14.44 -19.08
N THR A 71 -3.54 13.13 -19.34
CA THR A 71 -2.97 12.53 -20.56
C THR A 71 -4.03 12.06 -21.56
N GLY A 72 -5.28 11.91 -21.13
CA GLY A 72 -6.37 11.35 -21.94
C GLY A 72 -6.24 9.85 -22.18
N ASN A 73 -5.52 9.13 -21.31
CA ASN A 73 -5.46 7.67 -21.33
C ASN A 73 -6.52 7.09 -20.39
N ASP A 74 -7.05 5.93 -20.74
CA ASP A 74 -8.17 5.33 -20.02
C ASP A 74 -7.73 4.11 -19.19
N GLU A 75 -6.89 3.23 -19.75
CA GLU A 75 -6.55 1.94 -19.14
C GLU A 75 -5.08 1.86 -18.74
N TYR A 76 -4.81 1.21 -17.60
CA TYR A 76 -3.48 1.04 -17.03
C TYR A 76 -3.30 -0.36 -16.45
N ASP A 77 -2.18 -0.99 -16.78
CA ASP A 77 -1.70 -2.18 -16.08
C ASP A 77 -0.88 -1.79 -14.86
N LEU A 78 -1.31 -2.26 -13.69
CA LEU A 78 -0.75 -1.93 -12.40
C LEU A 78 -0.14 -3.16 -11.72
N ARG A 79 0.91 -2.92 -10.94
CA ARG A 79 1.54 -3.94 -10.10
C ARG A 79 2.00 -3.33 -8.78
N VAL A 80 1.53 -3.88 -7.67
CA VAL A 80 1.91 -3.49 -6.31
C VAL A 80 2.74 -4.61 -5.69
N GLY A 81 3.86 -4.26 -5.05
CA GLY A 81 4.75 -5.22 -4.40
C GLY A 81 5.40 -4.61 -3.16
N ILE A 82 5.88 -5.49 -2.28
CA ILE A 82 6.67 -5.12 -1.10
C ILE A 82 7.99 -5.87 -1.17
N GLU A 83 9.09 -5.12 -1.17
CA GLU A 83 10.43 -5.68 -1.18
C GLU A 83 11.06 -5.57 0.21
N TRP A 84 11.63 -6.67 0.68
CA TRP A 84 12.31 -6.75 1.96
C TRP A 84 13.54 -7.63 1.86
N ALA A 85 14.68 -7.11 2.32
CA ALA A 85 15.98 -7.78 2.22
C ALA A 85 16.55 -8.21 3.58
N GLY A 86 15.79 -8.05 4.67
CA GLY A 86 16.20 -8.50 6.00
C GLY A 86 15.99 -10.01 6.20
N SER A 87 16.46 -10.50 7.34
CA SER A 87 16.39 -11.93 7.68
C SER A 87 15.03 -12.37 8.22
N GLU A 88 14.30 -11.44 8.83
CA GLU A 88 13.02 -11.66 9.44
C GLU A 88 11.93 -11.70 8.37
N PRO A 89 10.91 -12.58 8.50
CA PRO A 89 9.78 -12.57 7.58
C PRO A 89 9.00 -11.26 7.71
N LEU A 90 8.43 -10.80 6.60
CA LEU A 90 7.49 -9.68 6.59
C LEU A 90 6.24 -10.04 7.40
N THR A 91 5.77 -9.11 8.22
CA THR A 91 4.52 -9.26 8.98
C THR A 91 3.64 -8.05 8.70
N ILE A 92 2.45 -8.30 8.15
CA ILE A 92 1.44 -7.26 7.99
C ILE A 92 0.59 -7.23 9.25
N LEU A 93 0.69 -6.13 9.99
CA LEU A 93 0.00 -5.91 11.26
C LEU A 93 -1.36 -5.26 11.01
N THR A 94 -2.39 -5.70 11.71
CA THR A 94 -3.71 -5.05 11.69
C THR A 94 -3.98 -4.37 13.03
N LYS A 95 -5.17 -3.78 13.17
CA LYS A 95 -5.64 -3.23 14.44
C LYS A 95 -6.77 -4.08 15.00
N ASP A 96 -6.80 -4.24 16.31
CA ASP A 96 -7.94 -4.82 17.02
C ASP A 96 -9.14 -3.85 17.07
N GLN A 97 -10.23 -4.27 17.69
CA GLN A 97 -11.45 -3.45 17.84
C GLN A 97 -11.23 -2.19 18.70
N MET A 98 -10.18 -2.16 19.52
CA MET A 98 -9.83 -1.05 20.39
C MET A 98 -8.80 -0.11 19.73
N GLY A 99 -8.33 -0.46 18.51
CA GLY A 99 -7.40 0.33 17.71
C GLY A 99 -5.92 0.05 17.97
N PHE A 100 -5.60 -0.94 18.80
CA PHE A 100 -4.23 -1.35 19.10
C PHE A 100 -3.68 -2.28 18.04
N THR A 101 -2.37 -2.23 17.84
CA THR A 101 -1.66 -3.13 16.92
C THR A 101 -1.89 -4.59 17.32
N TYR A 102 -2.30 -5.40 16.35
CA TYR A 102 -2.70 -6.79 16.54
C TYR A 102 -2.08 -7.68 15.45
N ALA A 103 -1.37 -8.72 15.88
CA ALA A 103 -0.58 -9.58 15.00
C ALA A 103 -1.00 -11.06 15.02
N ASP A 104 -1.91 -11.49 15.89
CA ASP A 104 -2.22 -12.93 16.04
C ASP A 104 -2.89 -13.53 14.80
N THR A 105 -3.52 -12.72 13.96
CA THR A 105 -4.08 -13.14 12.67
C THR A 105 -3.08 -13.00 11.52
N SER A 106 -1.91 -12.40 11.76
CA SER A 106 -0.93 -12.14 10.73
C SER A 106 -0.19 -13.43 10.33
N THR A 107 -0.05 -13.64 9.03
CA THR A 107 0.75 -14.73 8.46
C THR A 107 2.11 -14.20 8.06
N PRO A 108 3.23 -14.72 8.63
CA PRO A 108 4.57 -14.32 8.24
C PRO A 108 4.85 -14.62 6.76
N LEU A 109 5.39 -13.64 6.05
CA LEU A 109 5.69 -13.70 4.62
C LEU A 109 7.20 -13.66 4.39
N HIS A 110 7.77 -14.76 3.90
CA HIS A 110 9.18 -14.75 3.44
C HIS A 110 9.38 -13.88 2.20
N ARG A 111 8.34 -13.77 1.37
CA ARG A 111 8.31 -12.93 0.19
C ARG A 111 6.87 -12.50 -0.09
N PHE A 112 6.67 -11.23 -0.36
CA PHE A 112 5.40 -10.73 -0.87
C PHE A 112 5.26 -11.11 -2.35
N THR A 113 4.12 -11.67 -2.74
CA THR A 113 3.83 -11.93 -4.15
C THR A 113 3.19 -10.69 -4.75
N PRO A 114 3.77 -10.05 -5.77
CA PRO A 114 3.18 -8.82 -6.29
C PRO A 114 1.76 -9.03 -6.80
N VAL A 115 0.86 -8.13 -6.43
CA VAL A 115 -0.53 -8.09 -6.91
C VAL A 115 -0.56 -7.27 -8.19
N ALA A 116 -1.17 -7.80 -9.23
CA ALA A 116 -1.30 -7.11 -10.51
C ALA A 116 -2.77 -7.03 -10.91
N THR A 117 -3.15 -5.91 -11.52
CA THR A 117 -4.52 -5.67 -11.98
C THR A 117 -4.50 -4.68 -13.14
N THR A 118 -5.54 -4.72 -13.96
CA THR A 118 -5.78 -3.73 -15.01
C THR A 118 -6.94 -2.85 -14.55
N VAL A 119 -6.77 -1.53 -14.62
CA VAL A 119 -7.75 -0.56 -14.13
C VAL A 119 -8.10 0.42 -15.24
N ASN A 120 -9.39 0.68 -15.39
CA ASN A 120 -9.91 1.76 -16.19
C ASN A 120 -10.07 3.03 -15.31
N ALA A 121 -9.22 4.03 -15.54
CA ALA A 121 -9.13 5.26 -14.75
C ALA A 121 -10.30 6.23 -14.97
N VAL A 122 -11.03 6.09 -16.08
CA VAL A 122 -12.15 6.98 -16.44
C VAL A 122 -13.51 6.40 -16.04
N GLU A 123 -13.52 5.29 -15.29
CA GLU A 123 -14.75 4.75 -14.73
C GLU A 123 -15.43 5.70 -13.73
N PRO A 124 -16.75 5.51 -13.49
CA PRO A 124 -17.47 6.25 -12.47
C PRO A 124 -16.76 6.17 -11.11
N ASP A 125 -16.87 7.24 -10.32
CA ASP A 125 -16.18 7.37 -9.02
C ASP A 125 -16.40 6.17 -8.10
N LEU A 126 -17.61 5.63 -8.08
CA LEU A 126 -17.95 4.50 -7.22
C LEU A 126 -17.21 3.22 -7.66
N ASP A 127 -17.20 2.91 -8.95
CA ASP A 127 -16.53 1.72 -9.47
C ASP A 127 -15.02 1.83 -9.31
N TYR A 128 -14.47 3.00 -9.59
CA TYR A 128 -13.07 3.30 -9.34
C TYR A 128 -12.70 3.12 -7.86
N PHE A 129 -13.55 3.60 -6.93
CA PHE A 129 -13.31 3.45 -5.50
C PHE A 129 -13.34 1.99 -5.05
N TRP A 130 -14.20 1.15 -5.63
CA TRP A 130 -14.16 -0.30 -5.43
C TRP A 130 -12.88 -0.93 -5.98
N HIS A 131 -12.33 -0.47 -7.11
CA HIS A 131 -11.01 -0.92 -7.57
C HIS A 131 -9.89 -0.59 -6.59
N VAL A 132 -9.91 0.59 -5.95
CA VAL A 132 -8.95 0.94 -4.89
C VAL A 132 -9.09 -0.01 -3.68
N HIS A 133 -10.33 -0.30 -3.28
CA HIS A 133 -10.64 -1.21 -2.18
C HIS A 133 -10.11 -2.61 -2.45
N ASP A 134 -10.46 -3.19 -3.60
CA ASP A 134 -10.15 -4.58 -3.91
C ASP A 134 -8.64 -4.78 -4.06
N LEU A 135 -7.94 -3.84 -4.71
CA LEU A 135 -6.48 -3.90 -4.83
C LEU A 135 -5.78 -3.82 -3.45
N ALA A 136 -6.24 -2.94 -2.56
CA ALA A 136 -5.70 -2.85 -1.22
C ALA A 136 -6.00 -4.10 -0.40
N GLN A 137 -7.21 -4.65 -0.52
CA GLN A 137 -7.62 -5.87 0.15
C GLN A 137 -6.78 -7.06 -0.29
N ASP A 138 -6.54 -7.22 -1.59
CA ASP A 138 -5.67 -8.26 -2.14
C ASP A 138 -4.23 -8.16 -1.61
N CYS A 139 -3.72 -6.94 -1.41
CA CYS A 139 -2.40 -6.74 -0.83
C CYS A 139 -2.33 -7.18 0.64
N VAL A 140 -3.30 -6.77 1.48
CA VAL A 140 -3.30 -7.09 2.91
C VAL A 140 -3.68 -8.55 3.20
N ASN A 141 -4.50 -9.16 2.35
CA ASN A 141 -4.91 -10.57 2.43
C ASN A 141 -3.71 -11.53 2.42
N GLN A 142 -2.62 -11.19 1.71
CA GLN A 142 -1.41 -12.02 1.71
C GLN A 142 -0.80 -12.15 3.10
N GLY A 143 -0.89 -11.11 3.93
CA GLY A 143 -0.39 -11.13 5.30
C GLY A 143 -1.38 -11.69 6.31
N GLY A 144 -2.49 -12.32 5.87
CA GLY A 144 -3.53 -12.86 6.76
C GLY A 144 -4.54 -11.83 7.27
N VAL A 145 -4.51 -10.59 6.77
CA VAL A 145 -5.46 -9.54 7.16
C VAL A 145 -6.64 -9.54 6.20
N SER A 146 -7.84 -9.81 6.70
CA SER A 146 -9.03 -10.04 5.85
C SER A 146 -9.78 -8.79 5.41
N TYR A 147 -9.48 -7.62 5.98
CA TYR A 147 -10.26 -6.39 5.77
C TYR A 147 -9.36 -5.15 5.73
N VAL A 148 -9.75 -4.19 4.90
CA VAL A 148 -9.19 -2.84 4.87
C VAL A 148 -9.96 -1.92 5.82
N HIS A 149 -9.25 -1.00 6.48
CA HIS A 149 -9.85 -0.13 7.50
C HIS A 149 -10.22 1.25 6.96
N LEU A 150 -9.41 1.81 6.06
CA LEU A 150 -9.50 3.18 5.56
C LEU A 150 -10.33 3.28 4.28
N ILE A 151 -10.18 2.31 3.39
CA ILE A 151 -10.81 2.34 2.07
C ILE A 151 -12.18 1.68 2.21
N ARG A 152 -13.25 2.47 2.32
CA ARG A 152 -14.62 1.96 2.53
C ARG A 152 -15.58 2.58 1.51
N PRO A 153 -15.65 2.04 0.29
CA PRO A 153 -16.62 2.48 -0.70
C PRO A 153 -18.05 2.22 -0.21
N PRO A 154 -19.02 3.06 -0.61
CA PRO A 154 -20.43 2.80 -0.32
C PRO A 154 -20.89 1.55 -1.10
N GLU A 155 -21.97 0.92 -0.63
CA GLU A 155 -22.57 -0.21 -1.32
C GLU A 155 -22.96 0.19 -2.74
N ARG A 156 -22.75 -0.73 -3.70
CA ARG A 156 -23.27 -0.55 -5.06
C ARG A 156 -24.79 -0.71 -5.02
N ASP A 157 -25.50 0.25 -5.61
CA ASP A 157 -26.93 0.08 -5.87
C ASP A 157 -27.09 -1.10 -6.84
N ASN A 158 -27.73 -2.18 -6.37
CA ASN A 158 -28.03 -3.38 -7.17
C ASN A 158 -29.10 -3.10 -8.24
#